data_AF-X0R3I0-F1
#
_entry.id   AF-X0R3I0-F1
#
_cell.length_a   1.000
_cell.length_b   1.000
_cell.length_c   1.000
_cell.angle_alpha   90.00
_cell.angle_beta   90.00
_cell.angle_gamma   90.00
#
_symmetry.space_group_name_H-M   'P 1'
#
loop_
_entity.id
_entity.type
_entity.pdbx_description
1 polymer ?
#
loop_
_entity_poly.entity_id
_entity_poly.type
_entity_poly.pdbx_seq_one_letter_code
_entity_poly.pdbx_strand_id
1 'polypeptide(L)'
;MELMIVVTIIGILAAIAYPNYQHYIMKSKRTDMMSEMHNIAAQIESRKLAEGTYSNTLITGLGGDFPRQGTALYTITFTPNPLTSEWSIIATPKTGSQMVNDGILSLNHQNNKCRGSVCDIGNNWND
;
A
#
# COMPACT_ATOMS: atom_id res chain seq x y z
N MET A 1 -3.33 -19.40 46.20
CA MET A 1 -4.28 -18.73 45.28
C MET A 1 -3.73 -17.35 44.94
N GLU A 2 -2.57 -17.30 44.29
CA GLU A 2 -1.91 -16.05 43.87
C GLU A 2 -1.75 -15.98 42.34
N LEU A 3 -1.71 -17.14 41.66
CA LEU A 3 -1.46 -17.21 40.22
C LEU A 3 -2.68 -16.87 39.35
N MET A 4 -3.89 -17.13 39.85
CA MET A 4 -5.11 -16.88 39.06
C MET A 4 -5.37 -15.39 38.81
N ILE A 5 -4.98 -14.52 39.74
CA ILE A 5 -5.10 -13.07 39.57
C ILE A 5 -4.11 -12.59 38.49
N VAL A 6 -2.87 -13.10 38.50
CA VAL A 6 -1.84 -12.71 37.52
C VAL A 6 -2.22 -13.11 36.10
N VAL A 7 -2.70 -14.33 35.89
CA VAL A 7 -3.15 -14.79 34.56
C VAL A 7 -4.37 -13.99 34.08
N THR A 8 -5.27 -13.62 35.00
CA THR A 8 -6.44 -12.80 34.67
C THR A 8 -6.03 -11.38 34.24
N ILE A 9 -5.08 -10.76 34.96
CA ILE A 9 -4.56 -9.43 34.61
C ILE A 9 -3.81 -9.46 33.28
N ILE A 10 -2.96 -10.46 33.04
CA ILE A 10 -2.25 -10.62 31.75
C ILE A 10 -3.26 -10.87 30.62
N GLY A 11 -4.33 -11.63 30.85
CA GLY A 11 -5.40 -11.84 29.88
C GLY A 11 -6.11 -10.55 29.48
N ILE A 12 -6.44 -9.69 30.45
CA ILE A 12 -7.07 -8.38 30.19
C ILE A 12 -6.13 -7.45 29.42
N LEU A 13 -4.85 -7.41 29.79
CA LEU A 13 -3.85 -6.59 29.09
C LEU A 13 -3.58 -7.08 27.67
N ALA A 14 -3.49 -8.39 27.46
CA ALA A 14 -3.28 -8.99 26.14
C ALA A 14 -4.45 -8.69 25.18
N ALA A 15 -5.69 -8.67 25.69
CA ALA A 15 -6.88 -8.38 24.89
C ALA A 15 -6.90 -6.95 24.32
N ILE A 16 -6.28 -5.99 25.00
CA ILE A 16 -6.21 -4.58 24.53
C ILE A 16 -4.96 -4.35 23.68
N ALA A 17 -3.83 -4.96 24.04
CA ALA A 17 -2.56 -4.75 23.36
C ALA A 17 -2.51 -5.39 21.96
N TYR A 18 -3.10 -6.58 21.79
CA TYR A 18 -3.03 -7.34 20.54
C TYR A 18 -3.70 -6.64 19.33
N PRO A 19 -4.97 -6.19 19.39
CA PRO A 19 -5.60 -5.50 18.25
C PRO A 19 -4.85 -4.20 17.88
N ASN A 20 -4.39 -3.44 18.88
CA ASN A 20 -3.64 -2.20 18.64
C ASN A 20 -2.33 -2.44 17.90
N TYR A 21 -1.61 -3.52 18.22
CA TYR A 21 -0.38 -3.87 17.52
C TYR A 21 -0.63 -4.25 16.05
N GLN A 22 -1.71 -4.99 15.76
CA GLN A 22 -2.08 -5.34 14.38
C GLN A 22 -2.36 -4.10 13.52
N HIS A 23 -3.07 -3.11 14.07
CA HIS A 23 -3.32 -1.83 13.39
C HIS A 23 -2.03 -1.07 13.10
N TYR A 24 -1.08 -1.05 14.06
CA TYR A 24 0.22 -0.42 13.84
C TYR A 24 1.01 -1.08 12.70
N ILE A 25 1.03 -2.41 12.63
CA ILE A 25 1.72 -3.13 11.55
C ILE A 25 1.05 -2.86 10.20
N MET A 26 -0.29 -2.89 10.11
CA MET A 26 -1.00 -2.59 8.86
C MET A 26 -0.69 -1.16 8.38
N LYS A 27 -0.69 -0.18 9.28
CA LYS A 27 -0.29 1.20 8.98
C LYS A 27 1.14 1.27 8.43
N SER A 28 2.09 0.59 9.07
CA SER A 28 3.47 0.49 8.58
C SER A 28 3.54 -0.10 7.18
N LYS A 29 2.84 -1.21 6.91
CA LYS A 29 2.83 -1.86 5.59
C LYS A 29 2.18 -1.01 4.51
N ARG A 30 1.18 -0.21 4.87
CA ARG A 30 0.59 0.78 3.98
C ARG A 30 1.60 1.85 3.60
N THR A 31 2.30 2.41 4.59
CA THR A 31 3.35 3.42 4.35
C THR A 31 4.46 2.88 3.46
N ASP A 32 4.91 1.64 3.70
CA ASP A 32 5.89 0.96 2.84
C ASP A 32 5.40 0.89 1.39
N MET A 33 4.15 0.45 1.19
CA MET A 33 3.55 0.33 -0.14
C MET A 33 3.39 1.67 -0.85
N MET A 34 3.00 2.73 -0.12
CA MET A 34 2.89 4.08 -0.66
C MET A 34 4.25 4.63 -1.09
N SER A 35 5.30 4.37 -0.32
CA SER A 35 6.68 4.72 -0.70
C SER A 35 7.07 4.06 -2.03
N GLU A 36 6.77 2.76 -2.18
CA GLU A 36 7.00 2.05 -3.44
C GLU A 36 6.19 2.64 -4.60
N MET A 37 4.94 3.02 -4.40
CA MET A 37 4.14 3.69 -5.43
C MET A 37 4.74 5.02 -5.87
N HIS A 38 5.29 5.82 -4.94
CA HIS A 38 6.01 7.04 -5.29
C HIS A 38 7.32 6.77 -6.05
N ASN A 39 8.06 5.72 -5.67
CA ASN A 39 9.25 5.30 -6.41
C ASN A 39 8.91 4.85 -7.84
N ILE A 40 7.78 4.15 -8.02
CA ILE A 40 7.28 3.75 -9.33
C ILE A 40 6.88 4.98 -10.16
N ALA A 41 6.14 5.93 -9.57
CA ALA A 41 5.76 7.18 -10.22
C ALA A 41 7.00 7.97 -10.72
N ALA A 42 8.01 8.11 -9.86
CA ALA A 42 9.27 8.77 -10.24
C ALA A 42 9.98 8.04 -11.39
N GLN A 43 9.94 6.71 -11.43
CA GLN A 43 10.50 5.92 -12.54
C GLN A 43 9.72 6.09 -13.84
N ILE A 44 8.38 6.16 -13.79
CA ILE A 44 7.56 6.44 -14.98
C ILE A 44 7.96 7.79 -15.58
N GLU A 45 8.04 8.84 -14.76
CA GLU A 45 8.40 10.19 -15.22
C GLU A 45 9.85 10.25 -15.73
N SER A 46 10.80 9.60 -15.05
CA SER A 46 12.19 9.50 -15.51
C SER A 46 12.30 8.80 -16.88
N ARG A 47 11.62 7.66 -17.07
CA ARG A 47 11.60 6.95 -18.36
C ARG A 47 10.88 7.77 -19.44
N LYS A 48 9.80 8.47 -19.11
CA LYS A 48 9.10 9.37 -20.03
C LYS A 48 10.00 10.51 -20.51
N LEU A 49 10.86 11.06 -19.65
CA LEU A 49 11.84 12.07 -20.06
C LEU A 49 12.87 11.51 -21.05
N ALA A 50 13.20 10.22 -20.96
CA ALA A 50 14.13 9.56 -21.87
C ALA A 50 13.47 9.12 -23.20
N GLU A 51 12.25 8.57 -23.15
CA GLU A 51 11.53 8.05 -24.33
C GLU A 51 10.68 9.11 -25.05
N GLY A 52 10.33 10.21 -24.37
CA GLY A 52 9.57 11.34 -24.93
C GLY A 52 8.06 11.12 -25.04
N THR A 53 7.55 9.92 -24.76
CA THR A 53 6.12 9.57 -24.87
C THR A 53 5.69 8.65 -23.72
N TYR A 54 4.39 8.60 -23.44
CA TYR A 54 3.81 7.60 -22.56
C TYR A 54 3.49 6.32 -23.34
N SER A 55 3.95 5.18 -22.81
CA SER A 55 3.79 3.85 -23.40
C SER A 55 3.98 2.78 -22.34
N ASN A 56 3.56 1.55 -22.64
CA ASN A 56 3.71 0.42 -21.71
C ASN A 56 5.18 0.04 -21.45
N THR A 57 6.10 0.45 -22.32
CA THR A 57 7.56 0.28 -22.09
C THR A 57 7.98 0.92 -20.78
N LEU A 58 7.42 2.09 -20.44
CA LEU A 58 7.72 2.83 -19.22
C LEU A 58 7.41 2.05 -17.95
N ILE A 59 6.38 1.21 -17.95
CA ILE A 59 5.95 0.43 -16.78
C ILE A 59 6.49 -1.00 -16.76
N THR A 60 7.33 -1.36 -17.75
CA THR A 60 7.93 -2.70 -17.81
C THR A 60 8.73 -2.99 -16.55
N GLY A 61 8.38 -4.09 -15.88
CA GLY A 61 8.99 -4.52 -14.63
C GLY A 61 8.58 -3.72 -13.39
N LEU A 62 7.76 -2.66 -13.50
CA LEU A 62 7.35 -1.84 -12.35
C LEU A 62 6.11 -2.40 -11.62
N GLY A 63 5.30 -3.20 -12.30
CA GLY A 63 4.10 -3.83 -11.70
C GLY A 63 4.36 -5.21 -11.09
N GLY A 64 3.27 -5.85 -10.66
CA GLY A 64 3.28 -7.19 -10.07
C GLY A 64 3.17 -7.18 -8.55
N ASP A 65 3.67 -8.23 -7.91
CA ASP A 65 3.47 -8.47 -6.49
C ASP A 65 4.50 -7.72 -5.61
N PHE A 66 3.99 -7.10 -4.53
CA PHE A 66 4.78 -6.34 -3.55
C PHE A 66 4.46 -6.74 -2.11
N PRO A 67 5.43 -6.72 -1.18
CA PRO A 67 6.86 -6.47 -1.44
C PRO A 67 7.48 -7.55 -2.34
N ARG A 68 8.49 -7.17 -3.12
CA ARG A 68 9.17 -8.11 -4.06
C ARG A 68 9.94 -9.23 -3.36
N GLN A 69 10.25 -9.04 -2.08
CA GLN A 69 10.86 -10.04 -1.22
C GLN A 69 9.96 -10.31 -0.02
N GLY A 70 9.83 -11.59 0.34
CA GLY A 70 8.94 -12.03 1.41
C GLY A 70 7.51 -12.24 0.94
N THR A 71 6.57 -12.18 1.87
CA THR A 71 5.15 -12.39 1.59
C THR A 71 4.56 -11.18 0.88
N ALA A 72 4.12 -11.38 -0.36
CA ALA A 72 3.41 -10.36 -1.11
C ALA A 72 2.08 -10.00 -0.44
N LEU A 73 1.87 -8.70 -0.19
CA LEU A 73 0.69 -8.12 0.42
C LEU A 73 -0.23 -7.45 -0.60
N TYR A 74 0.34 -6.95 -1.71
CA TYR A 74 -0.35 -6.22 -2.76
C TYR A 74 0.05 -6.70 -4.15
N THR A 75 -0.80 -6.44 -5.13
CA THR A 75 -0.48 -6.51 -6.56
C THR A 75 -0.66 -5.13 -7.18
N ILE A 76 0.41 -4.60 -7.78
CA ILE A 76 0.43 -3.34 -8.53
C ILE A 76 -0.02 -3.56 -9.96
N THR A 77 -0.95 -2.73 -10.40
CA THR A 77 -1.38 -2.58 -11.79
C THR A 77 -1.38 -1.11 -12.19
N PHE A 78 -1.45 -0.85 -13.50
CA PHE A 78 -1.45 0.49 -14.08
C PHE A 78 -2.68 0.69 -14.95
N THR A 79 -3.24 1.89 -14.90
CA THR A 79 -4.35 2.30 -15.75
C THR A 79 -4.11 3.72 -16.27
N PRO A 80 -4.60 4.06 -17.47
CA PRO A 80 -5.15 3.16 -18.49
C PRO A 80 -4.07 2.27 -19.15
N ASN A 81 -4.50 1.30 -19.95
CA ASN A 81 -3.64 0.45 -20.78
C ASN A 81 -4.10 0.58 -22.25
N PRO A 82 -3.31 1.16 -23.17
CA PRO A 82 -1.92 1.60 -22.99
C PRO A 82 -1.79 2.80 -22.04
N LEU A 83 -0.61 2.91 -21.41
CA LEU A 83 -0.29 3.99 -20.48
C LEU A 83 -0.34 5.36 -21.18
N THR A 84 -0.94 6.36 -20.53
CA THR A 84 -1.04 7.75 -21.01
C THR A 84 -0.49 8.73 -19.97
N SER A 85 -0.51 10.03 -20.26
CA SER A 85 -0.19 11.08 -19.27
C SER A 85 -1.10 11.04 -18.05
N GLU A 86 -2.34 10.61 -18.24
CA GLU A 86 -3.34 10.46 -17.18
C GLU A 86 -3.21 9.13 -16.42
N TRP A 87 -1.99 8.68 -16.14
CA TRP A 87 -1.76 7.38 -15.52
C TRP A 87 -2.18 7.33 -14.04
N SER A 88 -2.49 6.11 -13.59
CA SER A 88 -2.70 5.77 -12.20
C SER A 88 -2.12 4.39 -11.86
N ILE A 89 -1.46 4.34 -10.71
CA ILE A 89 -0.90 3.15 -10.06
C ILE A 89 -1.93 2.65 -9.07
N ILE A 90 -2.29 1.37 -9.15
CA ILE A 90 -3.30 0.74 -8.31
C ILE A 90 -2.67 -0.44 -7.55
N ALA A 91 -2.63 -0.35 -6.22
CA ALA A 91 -2.22 -1.43 -5.32
C ALA A 91 -3.44 -2.16 -4.77
N THR A 92 -3.70 -3.36 -5.27
CA THR A 92 -4.80 -4.20 -4.79
C THR A 92 -4.28 -5.14 -3.72
N PRO A 93 -4.84 -5.15 -2.49
CA PRO A 93 -4.46 -6.12 -1.48
C PRO A 93 -4.69 -7.56 -1.95
N LYS A 94 -3.72 -8.44 -1.72
CA LYS A 94 -3.82 -9.85 -2.07
C LYS A 94 -4.79 -10.57 -1.13
N THR A 95 -5.59 -11.48 -1.69
CA THR A 95 -6.45 -12.38 -0.91
C THR A 95 -5.63 -13.19 0.09
N GLY A 96 -6.09 -13.28 1.33
CA GLY A 96 -5.39 -14.00 2.40
C GLY A 96 -4.16 -13.27 2.98
N SER A 97 -3.83 -12.07 2.48
CA SER A 97 -2.79 -11.23 3.10
C SER A 97 -3.35 -10.46 4.30
N GLN A 98 -2.45 -9.96 5.15
CA GLN A 98 -2.82 -9.11 6.27
C GLN A 98 -3.52 -7.81 5.83
N MET A 99 -3.34 -7.38 4.57
CA MET A 99 -3.92 -6.14 4.04
C MET A 99 -5.27 -6.35 3.34
N VAL A 100 -5.81 -7.58 3.28
CA VAL A 100 -7.00 -7.92 2.46
C VAL A 100 -8.22 -7.01 2.72
N ASN A 101 -8.39 -6.52 3.95
CA ASN A 101 -9.49 -5.63 4.35
C ASN A 101 -9.08 -4.16 4.43
N ASP A 102 -7.87 -3.80 4.04
CA ASP A 102 -7.36 -2.42 4.14
C ASP A 102 -7.87 -1.50 3.02
N GLY A 103 -8.40 -2.09 1.95
CA GLY A 103 -8.85 -1.36 0.76
C GLY A 103 -7.74 -1.15 -0.28
N ILE A 104 -8.16 -0.82 -1.50
CA ILE A 104 -7.25 -0.59 -2.62
C ILE A 104 -6.55 0.76 -2.44
N LEU A 105 -5.23 0.79 -2.60
CA LEU A 105 -4.48 2.05 -2.64
C LEU A 105 -4.33 2.50 -4.09
N SER A 106 -4.49 3.79 -4.37
CA SER A 106 -4.22 4.35 -5.69
C SER A 106 -3.39 5.63 -5.60
N LEU A 107 -2.57 5.87 -6.62
CA LEU A 107 -1.83 7.11 -6.84
C LEU A 107 -1.98 7.49 -8.31
N ASN A 108 -2.37 8.72 -8.62
CA ASN A 108 -2.46 9.20 -10.00
C ASN A 108 -1.33 10.18 -10.36
N HIS A 109 -1.24 10.54 -11.64
CA HIS A 109 -0.27 11.50 -12.18
C HIS A 109 -0.33 12.90 -11.53
N GLN A 110 -1.46 13.28 -10.91
CA GLN A 110 -1.64 14.53 -10.15
C GLN A 110 -1.20 14.41 -8.69
N ASN A 111 -0.65 13.26 -8.29
CA ASN A 111 -0.31 12.95 -6.91
C ASN A 111 -1.53 12.84 -5.96
N ASN A 112 -2.74 12.69 -6.52
CA ASN A 112 -3.92 12.32 -5.75
C ASN A 112 -3.77 10.87 -5.35
N LYS A 113 -3.89 10.63 -4.06
CA LYS A 113 -3.80 9.32 -3.47
C LYS A 113 -5.20 8.91 -2.99
N CYS A 114 -5.49 7.62 -2.94
CA CYS A 114 -6.74 7.13 -2.36
C CYS A 114 -6.53 5.81 -1.64
N ARG A 115 -7.40 5.54 -0.66
CA ARG A 115 -7.60 4.24 -0.02
C ARG A 115 -9.09 3.91 -0.08
N GLY A 116 -9.45 2.93 -0.91
CA GLY A 116 -10.86 2.65 -1.21
C GLY A 116 -11.55 3.89 -1.78
N SER A 117 -12.63 4.33 -1.15
CA SER A 117 -13.39 5.53 -1.54
C SER A 117 -12.88 6.84 -0.92
N VAL A 118 -11.87 6.78 -0.04
CA VAL A 118 -11.32 7.96 0.64
C VAL A 118 -10.09 8.44 -0.14
N CYS A 119 -10.20 9.62 -0.75
CA CYS A 119 -9.12 10.28 -1.46
C CYS A 119 -8.73 11.57 -0.73
N ASP A 120 -7.44 11.86 -0.71
CA ASP A 120 -6.88 13.08 -0.14
C ASP A 120 -5.69 13.54 -1.02
N ILE A 121 -5.35 14.81 -0.89
CA ILE A 121 -4.18 15.44 -1.50
C ILE A 121 -3.16 15.82 -0.39
N GLY A 122 -3.60 15.86 0.88
CA GLY A 122 -2.85 16.26 2.07
C GLY A 122 -1.97 15.16 2.69
N ASN A 123 -1.81 15.17 4.02
CA ASN A 123 -0.98 14.24 4.80
C ASN A 123 -1.79 13.27 5.69
N ASN A 124 -3.12 13.24 5.62
CA ASN A 124 -3.99 12.46 6.52
C ASN A 124 -4.07 10.95 6.19
N TRP A 125 -3.00 10.38 5.63
CA TRP A 125 -2.91 8.98 5.14
C TRP A 125 -2.75 7.92 6.24
N ASN A 126 -2.38 8.40 7.42
CA ASN A 126 -1.88 7.60 8.51
C ASN A 126 -2.97 7.25 9.54
N ASP A 127 -4.14 7.87 9.45
CA ASP A 127 -5.19 7.70 10.45
C ASP A 127 -6.15 6.54 10.12
#